data_AF-A0A444X779-F1
#
_entry.id   AF-A0A444X779-F1
#
_cell.length_a   1.000
_cell.length_b   1.000
_cell.length_c   1.000
_cell.angle_alpha   90.00
_cell.angle_beta   90.00
_cell.angle_gamma   90.00
#
_symmetry.space_group_name_H-M   'P 1'
#
loop_
_entity.id
_entity.type
_entity.pdbx_description
1 polymer ?
#
loop_
_entity_poly.entity_id
_entity_poly.type
_entity_poly.pdbx_seq_one_letter_code
_entity_poly.pdbx_strand_id
1 'polypeptide(L)'
;MKKVNTGAWEYLQRFEPAVWTKAYFSHGPKVDNITNNMCEVWNAKIVEYRGKPILTMCKDLRCYLMRKMATHKRKLEACSGLLAPVQQKKLDKFIKPSANKWRAIWARDNDRVLFEVYRENHKVGVNLHQRTCTCNVWQLTGMPCRHAVAAMYKIRLKPEEFVHKWLTMQSIRDTYKHCIKPVNSEEYWIPSTAVPCDPPPIKRPTCCPKMKRKFDPVEKEMHLNKAKKTFEVRDGLRGGRVVASAPQNF
;
A
#
# COMPACT_ATOMS: atom_id res chain seq x y z
N MET A 1 -16.57 15.50 12.47
CA MET A 1 -15.32 16.24 12.70
C MET A 1 -15.54 17.54 13.48
N LYS A 2 -16.39 18.46 13.00
CA LYS A 2 -16.69 19.74 13.69
C LYS A 2 -17.10 19.60 15.16
N LYS A 3 -17.93 18.60 15.48
CA LYS A 3 -18.34 18.29 16.87
C LYS A 3 -17.25 17.69 17.76
N VAL A 4 -16.16 17.19 17.18
CA VAL A 4 -15.08 16.48 17.89
C VAL A 4 -13.88 17.41 18.09
N ASN A 5 -13.49 18.13 17.04
CA ASN A 5 -12.41 19.12 17.11
C ASN A 5 -12.62 20.18 16.01
N THR A 6 -12.92 21.41 16.43
CA THR A 6 -13.20 22.53 15.53
C THR A 6 -11.96 22.95 14.74
N GLY A 7 -10.80 23.10 15.40
CA GLY A 7 -9.56 23.52 14.72
C GLY A 7 -9.09 22.53 13.65
N ALA A 8 -9.19 21.23 13.91
CA ALA A 8 -8.89 20.20 12.91
C ALA A 8 -9.87 20.24 11.73
N TRP A 9 -11.15 20.55 11.98
CA TRP A 9 -12.14 20.69 10.92
C TRP A 9 -11.87 21.94 10.05
N GLU A 10 -11.58 23.08 10.66
CA GLU A 10 -11.22 24.32 9.94
C GLU A 10 -9.96 24.14 9.10
N TYR A 11 -8.96 23.43 9.61
CA TYR A 11 -7.76 23.09 8.85
C TYR A 11 -8.09 22.23 7.62
N LEU A 12 -8.84 21.13 7.81
CA LEU A 12 -9.20 20.21 6.73
C LEU A 12 -10.11 20.85 5.68
N GLN A 13 -10.96 21.79 6.08
CA GLN A 13 -11.87 22.50 5.17
C GLN A 13 -11.13 23.36 4.13
N ARG A 14 -9.86 23.71 4.37
CA ARG A 14 -9.01 24.40 3.39
C ARG A 14 -8.66 23.54 2.18
N PHE A 15 -8.85 22.22 2.28
CA PHE A 15 -8.51 21.26 1.24
C PHE A 15 -9.76 20.63 0.63
N GLU A 16 -9.67 20.27 -0.65
CA GLU A 16 -10.75 19.58 -1.35
C GLU A 16 -11.13 18.27 -0.64
N PRO A 17 -12.43 17.96 -0.42
CA PRO A 17 -12.85 16.75 0.27
C PRO A 17 -12.28 15.45 -0.32
N ALA A 18 -11.99 15.43 -1.63
CA ALA A 18 -11.38 14.31 -2.34
C ALA A 18 -9.98 13.94 -1.82
N VAL A 19 -9.25 14.86 -1.17
CA VAL A 19 -7.89 14.57 -0.67
C VAL A 19 -7.86 14.01 0.74
N TRP A 20 -8.93 14.18 1.53
CA TRP A 20 -8.92 13.82 2.96
C TRP A 20 -10.12 12.99 3.42
N THR A 21 -11.21 12.92 2.64
CA THR A 21 -12.41 12.16 3.00
C THR A 21 -12.62 10.97 2.07
N LYS A 22 -12.62 9.75 2.65
CA LYS A 22 -12.82 8.50 1.90
C LYS A 22 -14.09 8.46 1.05
N ALA A 23 -15.16 9.17 1.45
CA ALA A 23 -16.40 9.23 0.69
C ALA A 23 -16.24 9.86 -0.71
N TYR A 24 -15.23 10.71 -0.90
CA TYR A 24 -14.96 11.43 -2.14
C TYR A 24 -13.71 10.90 -2.88
N PHE A 25 -13.12 9.81 -2.40
CA PHE A 25 -11.94 9.23 -3.05
C PHE A 25 -12.32 8.66 -4.43
N SER A 26 -11.41 8.83 -5.40
CA SER A 26 -11.60 8.24 -6.72
C SER A 26 -11.68 6.71 -6.64
N HIS A 27 -12.60 6.14 -7.38
CA HIS A 27 -12.75 4.69 -7.50
C HIS A 27 -11.68 4.07 -8.42
N GLY A 28 -10.87 4.87 -9.11
CA GLY A 28 -9.86 4.40 -10.06
C GLY A 28 -8.80 3.50 -9.42
N PRO A 29 -8.04 3.96 -8.41
CA PRO A 29 -6.90 3.23 -7.84
C PRO A 29 -7.24 1.90 -7.14
N LYS A 30 -8.50 1.68 -6.79
CA LYS A 30 -8.96 0.53 -5.97
C LYS A 30 -8.28 0.43 -4.60
N VAL A 31 -8.03 1.60 -4.00
CA VAL A 31 -7.37 1.74 -2.71
C VAL A 31 -8.14 2.75 -1.86
N ASP A 32 -8.41 2.40 -0.61
CA ASP A 32 -9.20 3.24 0.32
C ASP A 32 -8.33 4.04 1.31
N ASN A 33 -7.01 4.02 1.15
CA ASN A 33 -6.07 4.77 1.96
C ASN A 33 -5.02 5.50 1.11
N ILE A 34 -4.88 6.80 1.37
CA ILE A 34 -3.80 7.61 0.80
C ILE A 34 -2.72 7.69 1.88
N THR A 35 -1.62 6.97 1.69
CA THR A 35 -0.52 6.93 2.67
C THR A 35 0.82 7.17 1.98
N ASN A 36 1.73 7.81 2.70
CA ASN A 36 3.12 8.03 2.25
C ASN A 36 4.02 6.80 2.50
N ASN A 37 3.44 5.68 2.94
CA ASN A 37 4.20 4.51 3.42
C ASN A 37 5.18 3.97 2.37
N MET A 38 4.79 3.91 1.09
CA MET A 38 5.69 3.47 0.02
C MET A 38 6.92 4.38 -0.10
N CYS A 39 6.71 5.70 -0.09
CA CYS A 39 7.79 6.66 -0.14
C CYS A 39 8.65 6.61 1.12
N GLU A 40 8.06 6.44 2.30
CA GLU A 40 8.80 6.34 3.57
C GLU A 40 9.71 5.12 3.60
N VAL A 41 9.18 3.94 3.23
CA VAL A 41 9.97 2.70 3.15
C VAL A 41 11.09 2.83 2.13
N TRP A 42 10.80 3.40 0.96
CA TRP A 42 11.81 3.62 -0.07
C TRP A 42 12.87 4.63 0.38
N ASN A 43 12.46 5.77 0.91
CA ASN A 43 13.34 6.83 1.39
C ASN A 43 14.27 6.31 2.49
N ALA A 44 13.74 5.55 3.45
CA ALA A 44 14.53 4.89 4.48
C ALA A 44 15.57 3.95 3.88
N LYS A 45 15.21 3.19 2.84
CA LYS A 45 16.12 2.25 2.19
C LYS A 45 17.22 2.93 1.38
N ILE A 46 16.94 4.03 0.69
CA ILE A 46 17.92 4.69 -0.18
C ILE A 46 18.97 5.52 0.58
N VAL A 47 18.75 5.81 1.88
CA VAL A 47 19.71 6.57 2.69
C VAL A 47 21.11 5.95 2.68
N GLU A 48 21.20 4.61 2.69
CA GLU A 48 22.50 3.91 2.67
C GLU A 48 23.21 3.97 1.31
N TYR A 49 22.48 4.22 0.21
CA TYR A 49 23.03 4.23 -1.15
C TYR A 49 23.38 5.64 -1.62
N ARG A 50 22.62 6.66 -1.21
CA ARG A 50 22.74 8.03 -1.73
C ARG A 50 24.04 8.75 -1.38
N GLY A 51 24.81 8.22 -0.43
CA GLY A 51 26.12 8.76 -0.06
C GLY A 51 27.28 8.22 -0.91
N LYS A 52 27.02 7.27 -1.81
CA LYS A 52 28.04 6.60 -2.63
C LYS A 52 28.25 7.34 -3.95
N PRO A 53 29.43 7.18 -4.60
CA PRO A 53 29.64 7.63 -5.97
C PRO A 53 28.54 7.12 -6.90
N ILE A 54 28.16 7.90 -7.92
CA ILE A 54 26.97 7.64 -8.76
C ILE A 54 26.97 6.23 -9.37
N LEU A 55 28.11 5.77 -9.88
CA LEU A 55 28.26 4.43 -10.46
C LEU A 55 28.04 3.33 -9.41
N THR A 56 28.64 3.48 -8.23
CA THR A 56 28.49 2.55 -7.10
C THR A 56 27.05 2.54 -6.60
N MET A 57 26.42 3.71 -6.48
CA MET A 57 25.02 3.84 -6.07
C MET A 57 24.09 3.10 -7.05
N CYS A 58 24.26 3.32 -8.36
CA CYS A 58 23.46 2.65 -9.40
C CYS A 58 23.67 1.13 -9.38
N LYS A 59 24.93 0.68 -9.27
CA LYS A 59 25.28 -0.74 -9.16
C LYS A 59 24.60 -1.40 -7.95
N ASP A 60 24.70 -0.78 -6.78
CA ASP A 60 24.16 -1.33 -5.54
C ASP A 60 22.63 -1.35 -5.53
N LEU A 61 21.99 -0.29 -6.02
CA LEU A 61 20.53 -0.21 -6.17
C LEU A 61 20.03 -1.28 -7.14
N ARG A 62 20.69 -1.48 -8.28
CA ARG A 62 20.37 -2.56 -9.23
C ARG A 62 20.44 -3.92 -8.55
N CYS A 63 21.52 -4.22 -7.85
CA CYS A 63 21.70 -5.47 -7.11
C CYS A 63 20.66 -5.65 -5.98
N TYR A 64 20.27 -4.56 -5.31
CA TYR A 64 19.19 -4.58 -4.31
C TYR A 64 17.85 -4.95 -4.95
N LEU A 65 17.47 -4.27 -6.04
CA LEU A 65 16.21 -4.53 -6.74
C LEU A 65 16.17 -5.96 -7.29
N MET A 66 17.27 -6.45 -7.88
CA MET A 66 17.39 -7.85 -8.35
C MET A 66 17.12 -8.85 -7.22
N ARG A 67 17.77 -8.70 -6.06
CA ARG A 67 17.57 -9.57 -4.89
C ARG A 67 16.13 -9.51 -4.38
N LYS A 68 15.52 -8.32 -4.36
CA LYS A 68 14.12 -8.15 -3.96
C LYS A 68 13.18 -8.84 -4.94
N MET A 69 13.33 -8.61 -6.24
CA MET A 69 12.52 -9.27 -7.26
C MET A 69 12.64 -10.79 -7.18
N ALA A 70 13.84 -11.34 -7.04
CA ALA A 70 14.06 -12.78 -6.88
C ALA A 70 13.38 -13.33 -5.62
N THR A 71 13.48 -12.62 -4.50
CA THR A 71 12.79 -13.00 -3.24
C THR A 71 11.28 -12.99 -3.41
N HIS A 72 10.73 -11.99 -4.11
CA HIS A 72 9.30 -11.91 -4.38
C HIS A 72 8.83 -13.03 -5.31
N LYS A 73 9.57 -13.32 -6.40
CA LYS A 73 9.26 -14.44 -7.31
C LYS A 73 9.17 -15.78 -6.57
N ARG A 74 10.18 -16.11 -5.76
CA ARG A 74 10.17 -17.34 -4.94
C ARG A 74 8.97 -17.44 -4.00
N LYS A 75 8.57 -16.31 -3.37
CA LYS A 75 7.37 -16.29 -2.53
C LYS A 75 6.08 -16.50 -3.33
N LEU A 76 6.04 -16.02 -4.57
CA LEU A 76 4.87 -16.14 -5.44
C LEU A 76 4.73 -17.55 -6.05
N GLU A 77 5.84 -18.27 -6.25
CA GLU A 77 5.83 -19.68 -6.69
C GLU A 77 5.07 -20.58 -5.71
N ALA A 78 5.21 -20.33 -4.40
CA ALA A 78 4.50 -21.07 -3.35
C ALA A 78 3.01 -20.70 -3.23
N CYS A 79 2.54 -19.65 -3.91
CA CYS A 79 1.18 -19.14 -3.78
C CYS A 79 0.29 -19.64 -4.94
N SER A 80 -0.52 -20.65 -4.67
CA SER A 80 -1.60 -21.12 -5.55
C SER A 80 -2.95 -20.55 -5.07
N GLY A 81 -3.53 -19.63 -5.85
CA GLY A 81 -4.82 -19.02 -5.54
C GLY A 81 -5.24 -18.00 -6.57
N LEU A 82 -6.54 -17.70 -6.64
CA LEU A 82 -7.08 -16.67 -7.54
C LEU A 82 -6.68 -15.27 -7.07
N LEU A 83 -6.71 -15.05 -5.74
CA LEU A 83 -6.43 -13.77 -5.11
C LEU A 83 -5.05 -13.74 -4.47
N ALA A 84 -4.48 -12.54 -4.45
CA ALA A 84 -3.27 -12.28 -3.71
C ALA A 84 -3.43 -12.63 -2.21
N PRO A 85 -2.41 -13.22 -1.55
CA PRO A 85 -2.56 -13.78 -0.19
C PRO A 85 -3.08 -12.79 0.85
N VAL A 86 -2.67 -11.52 0.75
CA VAL A 86 -3.12 -10.46 1.68
C VAL A 86 -4.61 -10.17 1.49
N GLN A 87 -5.09 -10.19 0.25
CA GLN A 87 -6.47 -9.93 -0.14
C GLN A 87 -7.36 -11.12 0.21
N GLN A 88 -6.89 -12.35 -0.03
CA GLN A 88 -7.56 -13.57 0.42
C GLN A 88 -7.71 -13.57 1.94
N LYS A 89 -6.62 -13.31 2.67
CA LYS A 89 -6.66 -13.19 4.14
C LYS A 89 -7.62 -12.09 4.60
N LYS A 90 -7.68 -10.95 3.90
CA LYS A 90 -8.61 -9.86 4.21
C LYS A 90 -10.07 -10.30 4.02
N LEU A 91 -10.35 -10.97 2.91
CA LEU A 91 -11.68 -11.49 2.59
C LEU A 91 -12.13 -12.51 3.65
N ASP A 92 -11.29 -13.49 3.97
CA ASP A 92 -11.64 -14.59 4.87
C ASP A 92 -11.72 -14.17 6.33
N LYS A 93 -10.81 -13.31 6.81
CA LYS A 93 -10.77 -12.95 8.23
C LYS A 93 -11.70 -11.81 8.61
N PHE A 94 -11.98 -10.89 7.70
CA PHE A 94 -12.72 -9.66 8.05
C PHE A 94 -14.05 -9.53 7.32
N ILE A 95 -14.07 -9.82 6.01
CA ILE A 95 -15.25 -9.53 5.18
C ILE A 95 -16.30 -10.64 5.32
N LYS A 96 -15.92 -11.91 5.08
CA LYS A 96 -16.84 -13.07 5.16
C LYS A 96 -17.51 -13.20 6.53
N PRO A 97 -16.79 -13.11 7.68
CA PRO A 97 -17.43 -13.21 8.99
C PRO A 97 -18.38 -12.05 9.28
N SER A 98 -18.05 -10.85 8.78
CA SER A 98 -18.91 -9.68 8.91
C SER A 98 -20.17 -9.78 8.06
N ALA A 99 -20.12 -10.47 6.92
CA ALA A 99 -21.24 -10.66 6.00
C ALA A 99 -22.37 -11.49 6.61
N ASN A 100 -22.04 -12.50 7.43
CA ASN A 100 -23.01 -13.38 8.08
C ASN A 100 -24.00 -12.65 8.99
N LYS A 101 -23.68 -11.41 9.39
CA LYS A 101 -24.53 -10.55 10.23
C LYS A 101 -25.61 -9.81 9.42
N TRP A 102 -25.59 -9.91 8.10
CA TRP A 102 -26.48 -9.18 7.19
C TRP A 102 -27.41 -10.14 6.47
N ARG A 103 -28.66 -9.72 6.25
CA ARG A 103 -29.66 -10.47 5.49
C ARG A 103 -29.86 -9.82 4.14
N ALA A 104 -29.85 -10.61 3.07
CA ALA A 104 -30.06 -10.15 1.70
C ALA A 104 -31.43 -10.61 1.17
N ILE A 105 -32.18 -9.67 0.59
CA ILE A 105 -33.44 -9.89 -0.11
C ILE A 105 -33.21 -9.50 -1.58
N TRP A 106 -33.59 -10.41 -2.48
CA TRP A 106 -33.54 -10.15 -3.91
C TRP A 106 -34.67 -9.21 -4.32
N ALA A 107 -34.36 -8.19 -5.13
CA ALA A 107 -35.31 -7.18 -5.59
C ALA A 107 -36.23 -7.65 -6.74
N ARG A 108 -36.17 -8.94 -7.11
CA ARG A 108 -36.95 -9.54 -8.21
C ARG A 108 -36.61 -8.98 -9.60
N ASP A 109 -35.37 -8.53 -9.81
CA ASP A 109 -34.89 -8.16 -11.14
C ASP A 109 -34.63 -9.39 -12.01
N ASN A 110 -34.82 -9.29 -13.33
CA ASN A 110 -34.73 -10.43 -14.26
C ASN A 110 -33.41 -11.22 -14.14
N ASP A 111 -32.30 -10.52 -13.92
CA ASP A 111 -30.95 -11.11 -13.93
C ASP A 111 -30.47 -11.59 -12.54
N ARG A 112 -31.28 -11.42 -11.48
CA ARG A 112 -30.92 -11.74 -10.09
C ARG A 112 -29.64 -11.05 -9.60
N VAL A 113 -29.47 -9.77 -9.96
CA VAL A 113 -28.27 -8.99 -9.61
C VAL A 113 -28.54 -7.89 -8.59
N LEU A 114 -29.81 -7.53 -8.34
CA LEU A 114 -30.19 -6.46 -7.41
C LEU A 114 -30.66 -7.01 -6.06
N PHE A 115 -30.03 -6.54 -4.98
CA PHE A 115 -30.34 -6.96 -3.61
C PHE A 115 -30.49 -5.78 -2.67
N GLU A 116 -31.50 -5.83 -1.82
CA GLU A 116 -31.55 -5.06 -0.58
C GLU A 116 -30.90 -5.88 0.53
N VAL A 117 -29.84 -5.34 1.13
CA VAL A 117 -29.13 -5.97 2.24
C VAL A 117 -29.36 -5.15 3.49
N TYR A 118 -29.82 -5.78 4.56
CA TYR A 118 -30.24 -5.08 5.77
C TYR A 118 -29.75 -5.78 7.04
N ARG A 119 -29.61 -4.96 8.08
CA ARG A 119 -29.32 -5.36 9.46
C ARG A 119 -29.88 -4.29 10.38
N GLU A 120 -30.77 -4.67 11.29
CA GLU A 120 -31.43 -3.74 12.21
C GLU A 120 -32.06 -2.57 11.40
N ASN A 121 -31.73 -1.33 11.75
CA ASN A 121 -32.26 -0.13 11.08
C ASN A 121 -31.44 0.31 9.86
N HIS A 122 -30.46 -0.48 9.41
CA HIS A 122 -29.61 -0.16 8.28
C HIS A 122 -29.97 -0.98 7.06
N LYS A 123 -30.15 -0.30 5.93
CA LYS A 123 -30.40 -0.89 4.62
C LYS A 123 -29.40 -0.35 3.61
N VAL A 124 -28.94 -1.22 2.71
CA VAL A 124 -28.07 -0.84 1.59
C VAL A 124 -28.48 -1.60 0.33
N GLY A 125 -28.36 -0.93 -0.81
CA GLY A 125 -28.49 -1.57 -2.12
C GLY A 125 -27.17 -2.19 -2.55
N VAL A 126 -27.26 -3.36 -3.19
CA VAL A 126 -26.14 -4.04 -3.83
C VAL A 126 -26.55 -4.38 -5.27
N ASN A 127 -25.67 -4.05 -6.23
CA ASN A 127 -25.78 -4.51 -7.60
C ASN A 127 -24.55 -5.38 -7.92
N LEU A 128 -24.78 -6.68 -8.13
CA LEU A 128 -23.71 -7.65 -8.39
C LEU A 128 -23.12 -7.54 -9.80
N HIS A 129 -23.91 -7.13 -10.79
CA HIS A 129 -23.46 -6.96 -12.17
C HIS A 129 -22.51 -5.77 -12.29
N GLN A 130 -22.93 -4.61 -11.77
CA GLN A 130 -22.13 -3.39 -11.78
C GLN A 130 -21.03 -3.39 -10.72
N ARG A 131 -21.00 -4.39 -9.84
CA ARG A 131 -20.07 -4.50 -8.70
C ARG A 131 -20.12 -3.27 -7.78
N THR A 132 -21.33 -2.80 -7.49
CA THR A 132 -21.56 -1.60 -6.68
C THR A 132 -22.34 -1.91 -5.41
N CYS A 133 -22.09 -1.11 -4.38
CA CYS A 133 -22.85 -1.13 -3.14
C CYS A 133 -23.02 0.30 -2.62
N THR A 134 -24.17 0.62 -2.03
CA THR A 134 -24.43 1.94 -1.42
C THR A 134 -23.41 2.32 -0.35
N CYS A 135 -22.71 1.35 0.26
CA CYS A 135 -21.64 1.65 1.22
C CYS A 135 -20.33 2.18 0.58
N ASN A 136 -20.24 2.23 -0.74
CA ASN A 136 -19.10 2.64 -1.57
C ASN A 136 -17.79 1.85 -1.41
N VAL A 137 -17.69 0.96 -0.43
CA VAL A 137 -16.47 0.19 -0.14
C VAL A 137 -16.04 -0.69 -1.31
N TRP A 138 -16.99 -1.29 -2.04
CA TRP A 138 -16.66 -2.18 -3.14
C TRP A 138 -16.07 -1.41 -4.32
N GLN A 139 -16.67 -0.27 -4.66
CA GLN A 139 -16.20 0.63 -5.71
C GLN A 139 -14.80 1.17 -5.40
N LEU A 140 -14.58 1.59 -4.14
CA LEU A 140 -13.33 2.16 -3.65
C LEU A 140 -12.19 1.16 -3.54
N THR A 141 -12.45 -0.05 -3.03
CA THR A 141 -11.39 -1.04 -2.76
C THR A 141 -11.22 -2.08 -3.85
N GLY A 142 -12.20 -2.22 -4.75
CA GLY A 142 -12.25 -3.33 -5.71
C GLY A 142 -12.52 -4.71 -5.09
N MET A 143 -12.73 -4.80 -3.77
CA MET A 143 -13.09 -6.02 -3.06
C MET A 143 -14.58 -6.01 -2.71
N PRO A 144 -15.32 -7.12 -2.88
CA PRO A 144 -16.70 -7.20 -2.41
C PRO A 144 -16.79 -6.81 -0.94
N CYS A 145 -17.68 -5.87 -0.62
CA CYS A 145 -17.91 -5.45 0.76
C CYS A 145 -18.72 -6.53 1.51
N ARG A 146 -18.82 -6.42 2.84
CA ARG A 146 -19.62 -7.35 3.67
C ARG A 146 -21.07 -7.51 3.19
N HIS A 147 -21.67 -6.44 2.64
CA HIS A 147 -23.04 -6.48 2.12
C HIS A 147 -23.11 -7.24 0.79
N ALA A 148 -22.15 -6.98 -0.10
CA ALA A 148 -22.04 -7.69 -1.37
C ALA A 148 -21.82 -9.19 -1.16
N VAL A 149 -20.97 -9.56 -0.20
CA VAL A 149 -20.75 -10.98 0.15
C VAL A 149 -22.03 -11.63 0.69
N ALA A 150 -22.81 -10.92 1.51
CA ALA A 150 -24.09 -11.44 1.99
C ALA A 150 -25.09 -11.70 0.85
N ALA A 151 -25.15 -10.79 -0.14
CA ALA A 151 -25.94 -10.98 -1.35
C ALA A 151 -25.44 -12.16 -2.20
N MET A 152 -24.12 -12.30 -2.39
CA MET A 152 -23.51 -13.41 -3.13
C MET A 152 -23.81 -14.77 -2.50
N TYR A 153 -23.76 -14.88 -1.17
CA TYR A 153 -24.10 -16.11 -0.48
C TYR A 153 -25.55 -16.54 -0.67
N LYS A 154 -26.48 -15.58 -0.80
CA LYS A 154 -27.90 -15.88 -1.06
C LYS A 154 -28.11 -16.64 -2.36
N ILE A 155 -27.28 -16.36 -3.38
CA ILE A 155 -27.32 -17.00 -4.70
C ILE A 155 -26.15 -17.97 -4.95
N ARG A 156 -25.45 -18.38 -3.87
CA ARG A 156 -24.34 -19.36 -3.89
C ARG A 156 -23.18 -18.98 -4.82
N LEU A 157 -22.90 -17.68 -4.98
CA LEU A 157 -21.74 -17.20 -5.70
C LEU A 157 -20.50 -17.12 -4.80
N LYS A 158 -19.33 -17.32 -5.40
CA LYS A 158 -18.04 -17.19 -4.72
C LYS A 158 -17.55 -15.75 -4.78
N PRO A 159 -17.33 -15.06 -3.63
CA PRO A 159 -16.88 -13.68 -3.62
C PRO A 159 -15.54 -13.43 -4.32
N GLU A 160 -14.68 -14.44 -4.38
CA GLU A 160 -13.34 -14.36 -4.99
C GLU A 160 -13.38 -14.00 -6.47
N GLU A 161 -14.42 -14.43 -7.19
CA GLU A 161 -14.61 -14.19 -8.63
C GLU A 161 -15.01 -12.74 -8.95
N PHE A 162 -15.51 -12.03 -7.93
CA PHE A 162 -16.04 -10.67 -8.05
C PHE A 162 -15.04 -9.58 -7.65
N VAL A 163 -13.83 -9.99 -7.26
CA VAL A 163 -12.72 -9.09 -6.96
C VAL A 163 -12.21 -8.42 -8.24
N HIS A 164 -11.73 -7.19 -8.10
CA HIS A 164 -11.14 -6.45 -9.21
C HIS A 164 -9.87 -7.11 -9.72
N LYS A 165 -9.67 -7.10 -11.05
CA LYS A 165 -8.53 -7.76 -11.73
C LYS A 165 -7.17 -7.44 -11.12
N TRP A 166 -6.93 -6.18 -10.73
CA TRP A 166 -5.64 -5.73 -10.16
C TRP A 166 -5.26 -6.38 -8.83
N LEU A 167 -6.22 -6.99 -8.13
CA LEU A 167 -6.00 -7.65 -6.84
C LEU A 167 -5.83 -9.16 -6.97
N THR A 168 -5.87 -9.68 -8.20
CA THR A 168 -5.67 -11.10 -8.50
C THR A 168 -4.20 -11.48 -8.44
N MET A 169 -3.94 -12.77 -8.21
CA MET A 169 -2.59 -13.32 -8.33
C MET A 169 -2.00 -13.13 -9.72
N GLN A 170 -2.82 -13.15 -10.76
CA GLN A 170 -2.36 -12.96 -12.13
C GLN A 170 -1.72 -11.59 -12.31
N SER A 171 -2.38 -10.52 -11.86
CA SER A 171 -1.80 -9.17 -11.93
C SER A 171 -0.48 -9.04 -11.15
N ILE A 172 -0.34 -9.73 -10.01
CA ILE A 172 0.93 -9.77 -9.29
C ILE A 172 2.01 -10.50 -10.10
N ARG A 173 1.69 -11.66 -10.68
CA ARG A 173 2.63 -12.41 -11.53
C ARG A 173 3.07 -11.59 -12.73
N ASP A 174 2.15 -10.88 -13.37
CA ASP A 174 2.45 -10.00 -14.50
C ASP A 174 3.37 -8.85 -14.09
N THR A 175 3.11 -8.23 -12.93
CA THR A 175 3.97 -7.17 -12.37
C THR A 175 5.41 -7.62 -12.17
N TYR A 176 5.61 -8.85 -11.69
CA TYR A 176 6.94 -9.42 -11.44
C TYR A 176 7.47 -10.26 -12.59
N LYS A 177 6.81 -10.35 -13.75
CA LYS A 177 7.21 -11.23 -14.85
C LYS A 177 8.63 -10.91 -15.34
N HIS A 178 8.91 -9.63 -15.53
CA HIS A 178 10.18 -9.14 -16.06
C HIS A 178 11.35 -9.31 -15.08
N CYS A 179 12.57 -9.32 -15.61
CA CYS A 179 13.80 -9.35 -14.83
C CYS A 179 14.74 -8.22 -15.26
N ILE A 180 15.54 -7.75 -14.30
CA ILE A 180 16.64 -6.83 -14.58
C ILE A 180 17.77 -7.67 -15.18
N LYS A 181 18.24 -7.29 -16.37
CA LYS A 181 19.34 -7.98 -17.05
C LYS A 181 20.66 -7.83 -16.26
N PRO A 182 21.54 -8.83 -16.28
CA PRO A 182 22.88 -8.69 -15.73
C PRO A 182 23.65 -7.61 -16.49
N VAL A 183 24.62 -7.00 -15.80
CA VAL A 183 25.58 -6.06 -16.39
C VAL A 183 26.94 -6.69 -16.20
N ASN A 184 27.66 -6.88 -17.30
CA ASN A 184 28.98 -7.51 -17.29
C ASN A 184 30.03 -6.59 -16.65
N SER A 185 31.19 -7.15 -16.33
CA SER A 185 32.38 -6.36 -16.00
C SER A 185 32.83 -5.53 -17.20
N GLU A 186 33.56 -4.45 -16.92
CA GLU A 186 34.07 -3.49 -17.92
C GLU A 186 34.91 -4.16 -19.01
N GLU A 187 35.65 -5.23 -18.65
CA GLU A 187 36.44 -6.06 -19.58
C GLU A 187 35.63 -6.68 -20.73
N TYR A 188 34.30 -6.80 -20.59
CA TYR A 188 33.40 -7.35 -21.61
C TYR A 188 32.51 -6.29 -22.28
N TRP A 189 32.72 -5.01 -22.00
CA TRP A 189 31.91 -3.95 -22.60
C TRP A 189 32.36 -3.67 -24.03
N ILE A 190 31.38 -3.46 -24.91
CA ILE A 190 31.66 -3.01 -26.28
C ILE A 190 32.15 -1.55 -26.19
N PRO A 191 33.31 -1.20 -26.75
CA PRO A 191 33.79 0.17 -26.77
C PRO A 191 32.75 1.10 -27.39
N SER A 192 32.44 2.18 -26.69
CA SER A 192 31.50 3.19 -27.18
C SER A 192 32.19 4.07 -28.22
N THR A 193 31.48 4.40 -29.30
CA THR A 193 31.89 5.44 -30.26
C THR A 193 31.54 6.85 -29.79
N ALA A 194 30.84 6.97 -28.65
CA ALA A 194 30.46 8.26 -28.08
C ALA A 194 31.69 8.99 -27.51
N VAL A 195 31.66 10.32 -27.61
CA VAL A 195 32.69 11.19 -27.01
C VAL A 195 32.73 10.93 -25.50
N PRO A 196 33.92 10.73 -24.89
CA PRO A 196 34.04 10.58 -23.45
C PRO A 196 33.44 11.79 -22.72
N CYS A 197 32.68 11.55 -21.65
CA CYS A 197 32.25 12.64 -20.79
C CYS A 197 33.45 13.28 -20.12
N ASP A 198 33.54 14.60 -20.15
CA ASP A 198 34.51 15.33 -19.36
C ASP A 198 34.32 15.00 -17.87
N PRO A 199 35.41 14.83 -17.11
CA PRO A 199 35.31 14.60 -15.69
C PRO A 199 34.57 15.78 -15.03
N PRO A 200 33.64 15.52 -14.11
CA PRO A 200 32.95 16.59 -13.43
C PRO A 200 33.97 17.50 -12.74
N PRO A 201 33.82 18.84 -12.80
CA PRO A 201 34.72 19.76 -12.12
C PRO A 201 34.84 19.38 -10.65
N ILE A 202 36.05 19.00 -10.21
CA ILE A 202 36.30 18.59 -8.83
C ILE A 202 36.19 19.83 -7.94
N LYS A 203 35.00 20.09 -7.41
CA LYS A 203 34.79 21.11 -6.37
C LYS A 203 35.06 20.45 -5.02
N ARG A 204 35.97 21.03 -4.22
CA ARG A 204 36.11 20.64 -2.81
C ARG A 204 34.73 20.85 -2.14
N PRO A 205 34.12 19.81 -1.55
CA PRO A 205 32.83 19.99 -0.89
C PRO A 205 33.04 20.97 0.26
N THR A 206 32.35 22.12 0.22
CA THR A 206 32.39 23.13 1.28
C THR A 206 31.88 22.58 2.61
N CYS A 207 31.13 21.46 2.57
CA CYS A 207 30.64 20.69 3.72
C CYS A 207 30.32 19.25 3.29
N CYS A 208 30.43 18.28 4.22
CA CYS A 208 29.93 16.92 4.03
C CYS A 208 28.45 16.91 3.60
N PRO A 209 28.06 16.09 2.60
CA PRO A 209 26.67 15.91 2.23
C PRO A 209 25.84 15.50 3.45
N LYS A 210 24.86 16.33 3.83
CA LYS A 210 24.00 16.02 4.97
C LYS A 210 23.16 14.78 4.63
N MET A 211 23.36 13.69 5.38
CA MET A 211 22.59 12.44 5.21
C MET A 211 21.14 12.53 5.71
N LYS A 212 20.78 13.61 6.42
CA LYS A 212 19.41 13.85 6.89
C LYS A 212 18.65 14.75 5.93
N ARG A 213 17.39 14.41 5.66
CA ARG A 213 16.42 15.29 4.98
C ARG A 213 16.30 16.61 5.76
N LYS A 214 16.24 17.74 5.06
CA LYS A 214 15.81 19.01 5.67
C LYS A 214 14.30 18.93 5.86
N PHE A 215 13.85 19.11 7.10
CA PHE A 215 12.41 19.19 7.40
C PHE A 215 11.80 20.42 6.76
N ASP A 216 10.61 20.26 6.20
CA ASP A 216 9.80 21.38 5.75
C ASP A 216 9.40 22.25 6.97
N PRO A 217 9.30 23.59 6.86
CA PRO A 217 8.83 24.44 7.94
C PRO A 217 7.53 23.95 8.60
N VAL A 218 6.60 23.41 7.80
CA VAL A 218 5.31 22.86 8.30
C VAL A 218 5.53 21.60 9.16
N GLU A 219 6.54 20.78 8.84
CA GLU A 219 6.84 19.58 9.61
C GLU A 219 7.43 19.92 11.00
N LYS A 220 8.11 21.07 11.15
CA LYS A 220 8.68 21.50 12.44
C LYS A 220 7.62 21.85 13.47
N GLU A 221 6.53 22.49 13.05
CA GLU A 221 5.43 22.89 13.94
C GLU A 221 4.71 21.66 14.54
N MET A 222 4.59 20.57 13.78
CA MET A 222 3.91 19.34 14.23
C MET A 222 4.69 18.55 15.30
N HIS A 223 6.01 18.76 15.42
CA HIS A 223 6.87 17.97 16.30
C HIS A 223 6.89 18.43 17.76
N LEU A 224 6.44 19.64 18.06
CA LEU A 224 6.51 20.24 19.41
C LEU A 224 5.57 19.57 20.44
N ASN A 225 4.53 18.85 19.99
CA ASN A 225 3.45 18.34 20.86
C ASN A 225 3.43 16.81 21.07
N LYS A 226 4.51 16.07 20.77
CA LYS A 226 4.53 14.61 20.95
C LYS A 226 5.06 14.18 22.33
N ALA A 227 4.17 13.67 23.19
CA ALA A 227 4.55 12.96 24.41
C ALA A 227 5.16 11.58 24.09
N LYS A 228 6.27 11.22 24.76
CA LYS A 228 6.95 9.92 24.62
C LYS A 228 6.42 8.94 25.67
N LYS A 229 5.93 7.76 25.25
CA LYS A 229 5.72 6.60 26.14
C LYS A 229 6.72 5.50 25.81
N THR A 230 7.37 4.96 26.84
CA THR A 230 8.33 3.85 26.79
C THR A 230 7.63 2.54 27.16
N PHE A 231 8.00 1.44 26.49
CA PHE A 231 7.61 0.08 26.87
C PHE A 231 8.85 -0.81 26.96
N GLU A 232 8.88 -1.69 27.96
CA GLU A 232 9.94 -2.68 28.15
C GLU A 232 9.60 -3.98 27.40
N VAL A 233 10.57 -4.50 26.64
CA VAL A 233 10.49 -5.82 26.00
C VAL A 233 11.59 -6.69 26.59
N ARG A 234 11.24 -7.85 27.17
CA ARG A 234 12.20 -8.88 27.60
C ARG A 234 12.44 -9.87 26.47
N ASP A 235 13.71 -10.07 26.11
CA ASP A 235 14.13 -11.09 25.15
C ASP A 235 14.68 -12.33 25.88
N GLY A 236 14.29 -13.52 25.41
CA GLY A 236 14.52 -14.81 26.07
C GLY A 236 15.86 -15.50 25.79
N LEU A 237 16.82 -14.83 25.16
CA LEU A 237 18.11 -15.45 24.82
C LEU A 237 19.26 -14.46 25.04
N ARG A 238 19.96 -14.66 26.17
CA ARG A 238 21.10 -13.90 26.74
C ARG A 238 20.71 -12.66 27.54
N GLY A 239 20.91 -12.75 28.86
CA GLY A 239 20.61 -11.73 29.86
C GLY A 239 21.49 -10.48 29.76
N GLY A 240 21.18 -9.61 28.80
CA GLY A 240 21.73 -8.26 28.70
C GLY A 240 20.63 -7.25 28.45
N ARG A 241 20.52 -6.22 29.31
CA ARG A 241 19.60 -5.09 29.12
C ARG A 241 20.06 -4.25 27.93
N VAL A 242 19.28 -4.22 26.86
CA VAL A 242 19.46 -3.26 25.76
C VAL A 242 18.23 -2.38 25.69
N VAL A 243 18.39 -1.10 26.03
CA VAL A 243 17.35 -0.08 25.87
C VAL A 243 17.35 0.36 24.40
N ALA A 244 16.50 -0.25 23.59
CA ALA A 244 16.29 0.14 22.20
C ALA A 244 15.13 1.15 22.12
N SER A 245 15.45 2.39 21.75
CA SER A 245 14.45 3.42 21.44
C SER A 245 14.18 3.43 19.93
N ALA A 246 13.07 2.82 19.52
CA ALA A 246 12.57 2.87 18.16
C ALA A 246 11.42 3.89 18.05
N PRO A 247 11.46 4.86 17.12
CA PRO A 247 10.30 5.67 16.78
C PRO A 247 9.45 4.88 15.78
N GLN A 248 8.25 4.44 16.16
CA GLN A 248 7.29 3.98 15.16
C GLN A 248 5.87 4.48 15.39
N ASN A 249 5.37 5.02 14.28
CA ASN A 249 4.02 5.47 13.99
C ASN A 249 3.01 4.32 14.17
N PHE A 250 2.13 4.43 15.16
CA PHE A 250 0.66 4.48 15.07
C PHE A 250 0.12 4.64 16.49
#